data_AF-A0A179RWY2-F1
#
_entry.id   AF-A0A179RWY2-F1
#
_cell.length_a   1.000
_cell.length_b   1.000
_cell.length_c   1.000
_cell.angle_alpha   90.00
_cell.angle_beta   90.00
_cell.angle_gamma   90.00
#
_symmetry.space_group_name_H-M   'P 1'
#
loop_
_entity.id
_entity.type
_entity.pdbx_description
1 polymer ?
#
loop_
_entity_poly.entity_id
_entity_poly.type
_entity_poly.pdbx_seq_one_letter_code
_entity_poly.pdbx_strand_id
1 'polypeptide(L)'
;MPQDWHLRASPYESAGCPGVTAIVPEQNDVALAKLVAWRDKDQAWLQSGVTAGLFSLAVMRSRLDRMPASVLDEDELMRRLSSLAAACGIDAGHGHDAAPQLDP
;
A
#
# COMPACT_ATOMS: atom_id res chain seq x y z
N MET A 1 4.61 9.03 -0.27
CA MET A 1 5.00 7.77 0.39
C MET A 1 5.48 8.11 1.80
N PRO A 2 5.45 7.16 2.76
CA PRO A 2 6.04 7.35 4.08
C PRO A 2 7.50 7.82 3.99
N GLN A 3 7.99 8.64 4.93
CA GLN A 3 9.35 9.21 4.85
C GLN A 3 10.45 8.14 4.80
N ASP A 4 10.20 7.00 5.46
CA ASP A 4 11.10 5.88 5.58
C ASP A 4 10.94 4.81 4.48
N TRP A 5 10.17 5.09 3.41
CA TRP A 5 9.87 4.13 2.33
C TRP A 5 11.13 3.47 1.73
N HIS A 6 12.21 4.24 1.63
CA HIS A 6 13.47 3.81 1.03
C HIS A 6 14.15 2.69 1.82
N LEU A 7 13.87 2.56 3.12
CA LEU A 7 14.38 1.46 3.96
C LEU A 7 13.71 0.12 3.63
N ARG A 8 12.54 0.15 2.97
CA ARG A 8 11.78 -1.04 2.54
C ARG A 8 11.87 -1.28 1.03
N ALA A 9 12.57 -0.43 0.30
CA ALA A 9 12.74 -0.61 -1.13
C ALA A 9 13.78 -1.70 -1.40
N SER A 10 13.53 -2.51 -2.43
CA SER A 10 14.44 -3.56 -2.87
C SER A 10 15.10 -3.19 -4.20
N PRO A 11 16.42 -3.34 -4.35
CA PRO A 11 17.06 -3.28 -5.66
C PRO A 11 16.63 -4.50 -6.47
N TYR A 12 16.35 -4.29 -7.75
CA TYR A 12 15.97 -5.34 -8.69
C TYR A 12 16.77 -5.20 -9.98
N GLU A 13 17.38 -6.31 -10.40
CA GLU A 13 18.07 -6.43 -11.68
C GLU A 13 17.40 -7.51 -12.51
N SER A 14 17.25 -7.25 -13.80
CA SER A 14 16.65 -8.20 -14.74
C SER A 14 17.66 -8.63 -15.78
N ALA A 15 17.62 -9.91 -16.14
CA ALA A 15 18.41 -10.45 -17.25
C ALA A 15 18.09 -9.75 -18.60
N GLY A 16 16.89 -9.17 -18.75
CA GLY A 16 16.48 -8.44 -19.95
C GLY A 16 17.10 -7.05 -20.09
N CYS A 17 17.65 -6.48 -19.01
CA CYS A 17 18.30 -5.17 -19.01
C CYS A 17 19.59 -5.20 -18.18
N PRO A 18 20.66 -5.85 -18.67
CA PRO A 18 21.92 -5.95 -17.94
C PRO A 18 22.51 -4.56 -17.64
N GLY A 19 22.99 -4.36 -16.42
CA GLY A 19 23.60 -3.10 -15.97
C GLY A 19 22.61 -2.03 -15.50
N VAL A 20 21.31 -2.33 -15.46
CA VAL A 20 20.29 -1.43 -14.90
C VAL A 20 19.71 -2.03 -13.62
N THR A 21 19.84 -1.30 -12.52
CA THR A 21 19.21 -1.62 -11.23
C THR A 21 17.99 -0.74 -11.02
N ALA A 22 16.81 -1.35 -10.93
CA ALA A 22 15.59 -0.67 -10.52
C ALA A 22 15.48 -0.64 -8.99
N ILE A 23 15.01 0.48 -8.44
CA ILE A 23 14.63 0.56 -7.02
C ILE A 23 13.12 0.32 -6.94
N VAL A 24 12.72 -0.78 -6.31
CA VAL A 24 11.32 -1.21 -6.20
C VAL A 24 10.84 -0.92 -4.78
N PRO A 25 10.03 0.12 -4.55
CA PRO A 25 9.45 0.37 -3.24
C PRO A 25 8.50 -0.76 -2.85
N GLU A 26 8.31 -0.96 -1.55
CA GLU A 26 7.33 -1.91 -1.05
C GLU A 26 5.90 -1.49 -1.48
N GLN A 27 5.08 -2.47 -1.86
CA GLN A 27 3.80 -2.23 -2.53
C GLN A 27 2.80 -1.38 -1.72
N ASN A 28 2.76 -1.52 -0.40
CA ASN A 28 1.89 -0.71 0.46
C ASN A 28 2.36 0.75 0.55
N ASP A 29 3.67 1.02 0.44
CA ASP A 29 4.19 2.39 0.38
C ASP A 29 3.77 3.09 -0.92
N VAL A 30 3.81 2.36 -2.05
CA VAL A 30 3.29 2.85 -3.34
C VAL A 30 1.78 3.07 -3.25
N ALA A 31 1.04 2.14 -2.64
CA ALA A 31 -0.40 2.27 -2.41
C ALA A 31 -0.73 3.52 -1.58
N LEU A 32 0.04 3.82 -0.54
CA LEU A 32 -0.13 5.05 0.25
C LEU A 32 0.08 6.33 -0.57
N ALA A 33 1.02 6.35 -1.52
CA ALA A 33 1.14 7.49 -2.44
C ALA A 33 -0.10 7.65 -3.34
N LYS A 34 -0.76 6.55 -3.71
CA LYS A 34 -2.03 6.60 -4.45
C LYS A 34 -3.21 6.99 -3.58
N LEU A 35 -3.21 6.56 -2.31
CA LEU A 35 -4.20 6.99 -1.31
C LEU A 35 -4.17 8.52 -1.11
N VAL A 36 -2.98 9.10 -1.11
CA VAL A 36 -2.76 10.56 -1.07
C VAL A 36 -3.28 11.24 -2.34
N ALA A 37 -2.95 10.71 -3.51
CA ALA A 37 -3.32 11.32 -4.79
C ALA A 37 -4.83 11.25 -5.06
N TRP A 38 -5.46 10.13 -4.70
CA TRP A 38 -6.91 9.89 -4.64
C TRP A 38 -7.70 10.24 -5.91
N ARG A 39 -7.09 10.13 -7.07
CA ARG A 39 -7.77 10.32 -8.36
C ARG A 39 -8.65 9.09 -8.63
N ASP A 40 -9.65 9.21 -9.50
CA ASP A 40 -10.58 8.10 -9.78
C ASP A 40 -9.86 6.81 -10.20
N LYS A 41 -8.83 6.95 -11.06
CA LYS A 41 -7.99 5.80 -11.47
C LYS A 41 -7.19 5.19 -10.31
N ASP A 42 -6.77 6.02 -9.35
CA ASP A 42 -6.01 5.57 -8.19
C ASP A 42 -6.94 4.80 -7.25
N GLN A 43 -8.18 5.26 -7.05
CA GLN A 43 -9.21 4.56 -6.27
C GLN A 43 -9.52 3.18 -6.87
N ALA A 44 -9.76 3.11 -8.19
CA ALA A 44 -10.02 1.85 -8.88
C ALA A 44 -8.83 0.87 -8.78
N TRP A 45 -7.60 1.38 -8.92
CA TRP A 45 -6.38 0.58 -8.79
C TRP A 45 -6.18 0.07 -7.36
N LEU A 46 -6.41 0.92 -6.35
CA LEU A 46 -6.34 0.54 -4.94
C LEU A 46 -7.36 -0.53 -4.59
N GLN A 47 -8.63 -0.36 -5.00
CA GLN A 47 -9.68 -1.35 -4.77
C GLN A 47 -9.32 -2.70 -5.39
N SER A 48 -8.83 -2.69 -6.63
CA SER A 48 -8.40 -3.90 -7.32
C SER A 48 -7.24 -4.58 -6.59
N GLY A 49 -6.24 -3.82 -6.16
CA GLY A 49 -5.08 -4.38 -5.46
C GLY A 49 -5.40 -4.91 -4.06
N VAL A 50 -6.28 -4.24 -3.30
CA VAL A 50 -6.77 -4.76 -2.01
C VAL A 50 -7.57 -6.05 -2.24
N THR A 51 -8.50 -6.07 -3.20
CA THR A 51 -9.32 -7.25 -3.51
C THR A 51 -8.46 -8.44 -3.97
N ALA A 52 -7.38 -8.17 -4.70
CA ALA A 52 -6.43 -9.19 -5.15
C ALA A 52 -5.42 -9.63 -4.08
N GLY A 53 -5.48 -9.08 -2.85
CA GLY A 53 -4.52 -9.38 -1.78
C GLY A 53 -3.12 -8.80 -2.00
N LEU A 54 -2.94 -7.88 -2.95
CA LEU A 54 -1.67 -7.21 -3.21
C LEU A 54 -1.40 -6.08 -2.20
N PHE A 55 -2.45 -5.45 -1.66
CA PHE A 55 -2.30 -4.40 -0.65
C PHE A 55 -2.95 -4.83 0.66
N SER A 56 -2.30 -4.53 1.78
CA SER A 56 -2.81 -4.76 3.12
C SER A 56 -3.24 -3.44 3.74
N LEU A 57 -4.54 -3.30 3.95
CA LEU A 57 -5.14 -2.14 4.63
C LEU A 57 -4.56 -1.95 6.05
N ALA A 58 -4.24 -3.05 6.74
CA ALA A 58 -3.64 -2.99 8.07
C ALA A 58 -2.22 -2.41 8.04
N VAL A 59 -1.41 -2.82 7.06
CA VAL A 59 -0.05 -2.28 6.86
C VAL A 59 -0.09 -0.82 6.39
N MET A 60 -1.03 -0.47 5.51
CA MET A 60 -1.22 0.92 5.10
C MET A 60 -1.59 1.80 6.30
N ARG A 61 -2.52 1.34 7.15
CA ARG A 61 -2.93 2.04 8.37
C ARG A 61 -1.77 2.28 9.34
N SER A 62 -0.94 1.25 9.57
CA SER A 62 0.17 1.34 10.54
C SER A 62 1.33 2.23 10.11
N ARG A 63 1.25 2.84 8.93
CA ARG A 63 2.29 3.73 8.36
C ARG A 63 1.80 5.14 8.09
N LEU A 64 0.55 5.47 8.42
CA LEU A 64 0.01 6.82 8.18
C LEU A 64 0.76 7.88 9.00
N ASP A 65 1.17 7.53 10.22
CA ASP A 65 2.01 8.34 11.13
C ASP A 65 3.37 8.76 10.53
N ARG A 66 3.84 8.02 9.53
CA ARG A 66 5.13 8.27 8.85
C ARG A 66 4.98 9.08 7.57
N MET A 67 3.77 9.49 7.22
CA MET A 67 3.55 10.32 6.04
C MET A 67 4.17 11.72 6.25
N PRO A 68 4.70 12.36 5.19
CA PRO A 68 5.19 13.73 5.33
C PRO A 68 4.06 14.67 5.71
N ALA A 69 4.30 15.53 6.72
CA ALA A 69 3.29 16.45 7.26
C ALA A 69 2.73 17.45 6.22
N SER A 70 3.42 17.66 5.10
CA SER A 70 3.03 18.57 4.03
C SER A 70 1.97 18.01 3.07
N VAL A 71 1.55 16.76 3.25
CA VAL A 71 0.75 16.04 2.25
C VAL A 71 -0.74 16.24 2.47
N LEU A 72 -1.28 15.66 3.54
CA LEU A 72 -2.67 15.71 3.99
C LEU A 72 -2.69 15.41 5.48
N ASP A 73 -3.72 15.89 6.16
CA ASP A 73 -3.96 15.52 7.56
C ASP A 73 -4.23 14.02 7.71
N GLU A 74 -3.81 13.44 8.83
CA GLU A 74 -3.95 12.02 9.14
C GLU A 74 -5.42 11.59 9.13
N ASP A 75 -6.33 12.45 9.63
CA ASP A 75 -7.77 12.21 9.64
C ASP A 75 -8.34 12.01 8.22
N GLU A 76 -7.87 12.80 7.25
CA GLU A 76 -8.31 12.66 5.85
C GLU A 76 -7.75 11.38 5.22
N LEU A 77 -6.51 11.00 5.55
CA LEU A 77 -5.92 9.73 5.11
C LEU A 77 -6.69 8.54 5.69
N MET A 78 -7.04 8.60 6.98
CA MET A 78 -7.86 7.60 7.64
C MET A 78 -9.25 7.49 7.02
N ARG A 79 -9.93 8.62 6.76
CA ARG A 79 -11.24 8.65 6.09
C ARG A 79 -11.19 7.96 4.71
N ARG A 80 -10.14 8.22 3.92
CA ARG A 80 -9.94 7.57 2.61
C ARG A 80 -9.68 6.07 2.74
N LEU A 81 -8.85 5.67 3.70
CA LEU A 81 -8.56 4.26 3.95
C LEU A 81 -9.83 3.50 4.37
N SER A 82 -10.67 4.09 5.23
CA SER A 82 -11.98 3.55 5.59
C SER A 82 -12.93 3.46 4.40
N SER A 83 -12.94 4.48 3.53
CA SER A 83 -13.75 4.46 2.30
C SER A 83 -13.31 3.33 1.35
N LEU A 84 -12.00 3.09 1.23
CA LEU A 84 -11.45 1.98 0.46
C LEU A 84 -11.83 0.62 1.06
N ALA A 85 -11.73 0.46 2.38
CA ALA A 85 -12.12 -0.76 3.07
C ALA A 85 -13.60 -1.10 2.83
N ALA A 86 -14.48 -0.10 2.98
CA ALA A 86 -15.90 -0.23 2.71
C ALA A 86 -16.18 -0.61 1.25
N ALA A 87 -15.49 0.01 0.28
CA ALA A 87 -15.62 -0.33 -1.14
C ALA A 87 -15.17 -1.76 -1.47
N CYS A 88 -14.28 -2.33 -0.66
CA CYS A 88 -13.84 -3.73 -0.79
C CYS A 88 -14.70 -4.72 0.01
N GLY A 89 -15.71 -4.26 0.76
CA GLY A 89 -16.51 -5.12 1.65
C GLY A 89 -15.72 -5.68 2.83
N ILE A 90 -14.63 -5.01 3.23
CA ILE A 90 -13.79 -5.42 4.36
C ILE A 90 -14.19 -4.57 5.57
N ASP A 91 -14.79 -5.20 6.58
CA ASP A 91 -15.00 -4.54 7.87
C ASP A 91 -13.64 -4.24 8.50
N ALA A 92 -13.43 -2.98 8.91
CA ALA A 92 -12.17 -2.50 9.49
C ALA A 92 -11.77 -3.16 10.84
N GLY A 93 -12.51 -4.20 11.25
CA GLY A 93 -12.48 -4.80 12.58
C GLY A 93 -11.84 -6.19 12.72
N HIS A 94 -11.50 -6.92 11.65
CA HIS A 94 -10.85 -8.23 11.80
C HIS A 94 -9.69 -8.41 10.80
N GLY A 95 -8.48 -8.51 11.34
CA GLY A 95 -7.29 -8.88 10.57
C GLY A 95 -7.44 -10.30 10.04
N HIS A 96 -7.48 -10.42 8.72
CA HIS A 96 -7.27 -11.72 8.07
C HIS A 96 -5.78 -11.84 7.74
N ASP A 97 -4.99 -12.18 8.76
CA ASP A 97 -3.71 -12.85 8.53
C ASP A 97 -4.05 -14.31 8.21
N ALA A 98 -4.12 -14.63 6.92
CA ALA A 98 -4.01 -15.99 6.45
C ALA A 98 -2.67 -16.14 5.74
N ALA A 99 -1.64 -16.51 6.52
CA ALA A 99 -0.43 -17.07 5.95
C ALA A 99 -0.77 -18.41 5.27
N PRO A 100 -0.24 -18.71 4.08
CA PRO A 100 -0.42 -20.01 3.46
C PRO A 100 0.30 -21.07 4.30
N GLN A 101 -0.44 -22.05 4.81
CA GLN A 101 0.14 -23.27 5.37
C GLN A 101 0.81 -24.05 4.23
N LEU A 102 2.14 -24.16 4.29
CA LEU A 102 2.90 -25.13 3.54
C LEU A 102 2.88 -26.43 4.35
N ASP A 103 2.14 -27.43 3.87
CA ASP A 103 2.19 -28.78 4.41
C ASP A 103 3.54 -29.46 4.06
N PRO A 104 4.12 -30.25 4.99
CA PRO A 104 5.33 -31.04 4.76
C PRO A 104 5.09 -32.33 3.97
#